data_AF-W2KYD5-F1
#
_entry.id   AF-W2KYD5-F1
#
_cell.length_a   1.000
_cell.length_b   1.000
_cell.length_c   1.000
_cell.angle_alpha   90.00
_cell.angle_beta   90.00
_cell.angle_gamma   90.00
#
_symmetry.space_group_name_H-M   'P 1'
#
loop_
_entity.id
_entity.type
_entity.pdbx_description
1 polymer ?
#
loop_
_entity_poly.entity_id
_entity_poly.type
_entity_poly.pdbx_seq_one_letter_code
_entity_poly.pdbx_strand_id
1 'polypeptide(L)'
;MAKIGRKMTTAKGAKPKLYKRTAVSYQHKMEVLVYLDKTTMEEMMYHGLSKDQLQSKKRQCYAWKAIRATVEAKRASGSHLPYRDRSRSIGATLPPAAEEQLVEWINRRRVDGVPVTSLILKLQAIEVYRGCQLPHGAFTATWSWQKHFMRRHKLAIRSRKRVGQSTPADAAATSKAFSAVVYAKLKELKITKMFNTDQTGVNYEYIPTQPVAAQGHGETASYPSHFLAIISSEGRTCMSPCCCCGIFARLLNVELLKVPPGYTYVCQLADVA
;
A
#
# COMPACT_ATOMS: atom_id res chain seq x y z
N MET A 1 -14.21 -2.96 31.87
CA MET A 1 -14.00 -1.50 31.68
C MET A 1 -13.93 -1.19 30.18
N ALA A 2 -14.77 -0.29 29.69
CA ALA A 2 -14.82 0.05 28.26
C ALA A 2 -13.55 0.82 27.86
N LYS A 3 -12.77 0.29 26.90
CA LYS A 3 -11.56 0.96 26.39
C LYS A 3 -11.96 2.28 25.71
N ILE A 4 -11.58 3.40 26.33
CA ILE A 4 -11.75 4.75 25.79
C ILE A 4 -10.89 4.84 24.52
N GLY A 5 -11.52 5.11 23.37
CA GLY A 5 -10.81 5.34 22.11
C GLY A 5 -9.97 6.61 22.14
N ARG A 6 -8.94 6.70 21.29
CA ARG A 6 -8.11 7.91 21.15
C ARG A 6 -8.99 9.14 20.88
N LYS A 7 -8.78 10.19 21.67
CA LYS A 7 -9.37 11.52 21.43
C LYS A 7 -8.66 12.18 20.24
N MET A 8 -9.41 12.69 19.28
CA MET A 8 -8.89 13.56 18.22
C MET A 8 -9.36 15.01 18.46
N THR A 9 -8.54 15.96 18.03
CA THR A 9 -8.63 17.41 18.29
C THR A 9 -9.77 18.13 17.55
N THR A 10 -10.44 17.49 16.60
CA THR A 10 -11.57 18.06 15.85
C THR A 10 -12.88 17.35 16.17
N ALA A 11 -13.91 18.16 16.41
CA ALA A 11 -15.14 17.80 17.10
C ALA A 11 -16.01 16.76 16.37
N LYS A 12 -15.82 15.50 16.75
CA LYS A 12 -16.84 14.46 17.03
C LYS A 12 -16.05 13.16 17.21
N GLY A 13 -15.74 12.83 18.45
CA GLY A 13 -14.98 11.62 18.79
C GLY A 13 -15.62 10.37 18.18
N ALA A 14 -14.80 9.35 17.91
CA ALA A 14 -15.30 8.06 17.45
C ALA A 14 -16.37 7.55 18.44
N LYS A 15 -17.58 7.27 17.92
CA LYS A 15 -18.67 6.74 18.75
C LYS A 15 -18.19 5.51 19.51
N PRO A 16 -18.54 5.36 20.81
CA PRO A 16 -18.13 4.20 21.58
C PRO A 16 -18.59 2.91 20.87
N LYS A 17 -17.72 1.91 20.85
CA LYS A 17 -18.06 0.60 20.27
C LYS A 17 -19.17 -0.03 21.11
N LEU A 18 -20.36 -0.17 20.53
CA LEU A 18 -21.56 -0.68 21.22
C LEU A 18 -21.61 -2.22 21.34
N TYR A 19 -20.54 -2.94 20.99
CA TYR A 19 -20.43 -4.42 21.00
C TYR A 19 -21.77 -5.17 20.84
N LYS A 20 -22.54 -4.85 19.79
CA LYS A 20 -23.93 -5.32 19.60
C LYS A 20 -24.05 -6.83 19.35
N ARG A 21 -22.94 -7.55 19.21
CA ARG A 21 -22.89 -8.97 18.89
C ARG A 21 -22.03 -9.69 19.90
N THR A 22 -22.65 -10.55 20.69
CA THR A 22 -21.96 -11.47 21.59
C THR A 22 -21.69 -12.77 20.85
N ALA A 23 -20.42 -13.16 20.75
CA ALA A 23 -20.04 -14.46 20.23
C ALA A 23 -20.47 -15.55 21.22
N VAL A 24 -21.21 -16.55 20.73
CA VAL A 24 -21.65 -17.70 21.52
C VAL A 24 -20.87 -18.93 21.08
N SER A 25 -20.30 -19.67 22.03
CA SER A 25 -19.52 -20.89 21.78
C SER A 25 -20.37 -21.98 21.12
N TYR A 26 -19.74 -22.87 20.35
CA TYR A 26 -20.45 -24.02 19.77
C TYR A 26 -20.93 -25.00 20.84
N GLN A 27 -20.20 -25.10 21.96
CA GLN A 27 -20.60 -25.88 23.13
C GLN A 27 -21.96 -25.43 23.69
N HIS A 28 -22.10 -24.13 23.98
CA HIS A 28 -23.34 -23.58 24.52
C HIS A 28 -24.51 -23.73 23.53
N LYS A 29 -24.25 -23.55 22.23
CA LYS A 29 -25.28 -23.82 21.19
C LYS A 29 -25.75 -25.27 21.23
N MET A 30 -24.85 -26.23 21.39
CA MET A 30 -25.21 -27.65 21.49
C MET A 30 -26.03 -27.94 22.74
N GLU A 31 -25.65 -27.42 23.90
CA GLU A 31 -26.40 -27.60 25.14
C GLU A 31 -27.84 -27.07 25.01
N VAL A 32 -27.99 -25.88 24.41
CA VAL A 32 -29.30 -25.30 24.10
C VAL A 32 -30.09 -26.20 23.15
N LEU A 33 -29.47 -26.69 22.07
CA LEU A 33 -30.17 -27.55 21.09
C LEU A 33 -30.59 -28.90 21.69
N VAL A 34 -29.75 -29.54 22.51
CA VAL A 34 -30.07 -30.80 23.20
C VAL A 34 -31.21 -30.60 24.20
N TYR A 35 -31.25 -29.46 24.90
CA TYR A 35 -32.37 -29.12 25.77
C TYR A 35 -33.67 -28.90 24.98
N LEU A 36 -33.59 -28.26 23.82
CA LEU A 36 -34.75 -28.02 22.93
C LEU A 36 -35.29 -29.29 22.25
N ASP A 37 -34.56 -30.39 22.28
CA ASP A 37 -35.08 -31.69 21.83
C ASP A 37 -36.01 -32.32 22.87
N LYS A 38 -35.81 -32.00 24.15
CA LYS A 38 -36.59 -32.54 25.28
C LYS A 38 -37.75 -31.65 25.71
N THR A 39 -37.68 -30.36 25.36
CA THR A 39 -38.53 -29.32 25.95
C THR A 39 -38.93 -28.31 24.89
N THR A 40 -40.06 -27.64 25.08
CA THR A 40 -40.50 -26.61 24.14
C THR A 40 -39.71 -25.29 24.32
N MET A 41 -39.69 -24.47 23.25
CA MET A 41 -39.10 -23.13 23.28
C MET A 41 -39.73 -22.19 24.32
N GLU A 42 -40.96 -22.49 24.73
CA GLU A 42 -41.76 -21.74 25.71
C GLU A 42 -41.37 -22.10 27.14
N GLU A 43 -41.13 -23.39 27.41
CA GLU A 43 -40.68 -23.88 28.73
C GLU A 43 -39.21 -23.57 29.02
N MET A 44 -38.36 -23.44 27.99
CA MET A 44 -36.96 -23.03 28.15
C MET A 44 -36.82 -21.56 28.60
N MET A 45 -37.87 -20.75 28.50
CA MET A 45 -37.73 -19.30 28.53
C MET A 45 -37.87 -18.65 29.91
N TYR A 46 -36.69 -18.49 30.53
CA TYR A 46 -36.27 -17.44 31.47
C TYR A 46 -37.38 -16.50 32.02
N HIS A 47 -37.72 -16.69 33.29
CA HIS A 47 -38.39 -15.66 34.09
C HIS A 47 -37.52 -14.38 34.11
N GLY A 48 -38.10 -13.23 33.74
CA GLY A 48 -37.45 -11.90 33.89
C GLY A 48 -36.87 -11.25 32.62
N LEU A 49 -37.05 -11.82 31.43
CA LEU A 49 -36.69 -11.14 30.17
C LEU A 49 -37.86 -10.29 29.62
N SER A 50 -37.56 -9.12 29.03
CA SER A 50 -38.57 -8.34 28.30
C SER A 50 -39.00 -9.04 27.01
N LYS A 51 -40.20 -8.72 26.50
CA LYS A 51 -40.77 -9.31 25.28
C LYS A 51 -39.82 -9.23 24.07
N ASP A 52 -39.11 -8.13 23.90
CA ASP A 52 -38.17 -7.93 22.79
C ASP A 52 -36.92 -8.80 22.91
N GLN A 53 -36.39 -8.95 24.13
CA GLN A 53 -35.25 -9.83 24.40
C GLN A 53 -35.64 -11.29 24.16
N LEU A 54 -36.85 -11.65 24.56
CA LEU A 54 -37.45 -12.96 24.32
C LEU A 54 -37.49 -13.28 22.82
N GLN A 55 -38.06 -12.38 22.01
CA GLN A 55 -38.15 -12.58 20.56
C GLN A 55 -36.77 -12.69 19.89
N SER A 56 -35.81 -11.87 20.32
CA SER A 56 -34.42 -11.93 19.84
C SER A 56 -33.76 -13.27 20.14
N LYS A 57 -33.94 -13.80 21.37
CA LYS A 57 -33.43 -15.11 21.78
C LYS A 57 -34.11 -16.27 21.06
N LYS A 58 -35.43 -16.22 20.87
CA LYS A 58 -36.17 -17.19 20.04
C LYS A 58 -35.58 -17.28 18.63
N ARG A 59 -35.41 -16.13 17.96
CA ARG A 59 -34.79 -16.06 16.62
C ARG A 59 -33.37 -16.63 16.60
N GLN A 60 -32.59 -16.36 17.65
CA GLN A 60 -31.23 -16.89 17.79
C GLN A 60 -31.21 -18.43 17.89
N CYS A 61 -32.10 -19.03 18.69
CA CYS A 61 -32.20 -20.48 18.82
C CYS A 61 -32.68 -21.14 17.51
N TYR A 62 -33.68 -20.58 16.83
CA TYR A 62 -34.10 -21.08 15.52
C TYR A 62 -32.98 -21.01 14.48
N ALA A 63 -32.22 -19.92 14.47
CA ALA A 63 -31.06 -19.80 13.59
C ALA A 63 -30.00 -20.87 13.90
N TRP A 64 -29.80 -21.24 15.18
CA TRP A 64 -28.90 -22.34 15.55
C TRP A 64 -29.45 -23.72 15.15
N LYS A 65 -30.75 -23.94 15.31
CA LYS A 65 -31.42 -25.18 14.89
C LYS A 65 -31.27 -25.42 13.40
N ALA A 66 -31.37 -24.36 12.59
CA ALA A 66 -31.16 -24.42 11.15
C ALA A 66 -29.72 -24.82 10.74
N ILE A 67 -28.71 -24.57 11.59
CA ILE A 67 -27.30 -24.91 11.32
C ILE A 67 -26.77 -26.03 12.23
N ARG A 68 -27.67 -26.86 12.79
CA ARG A 68 -27.33 -27.87 13.81
C ARG A 68 -26.18 -28.80 13.40
N ALA A 69 -26.23 -29.36 12.19
CA ALA A 69 -25.16 -30.24 11.68
C ALA A 69 -23.78 -29.55 11.70
N THR A 70 -23.71 -28.27 11.37
CA THR A 70 -22.48 -27.47 11.42
C THR A 70 -22.00 -27.25 12.85
N VAL A 71 -22.93 -27.06 13.80
CA VAL A 71 -22.62 -26.89 15.23
C VAL A 71 -22.04 -28.20 15.79
N GLU A 72 -22.63 -29.34 15.45
CA GLU A 72 -22.18 -30.68 15.85
C GLU A 72 -20.79 -30.99 15.29
N ALA A 73 -20.58 -30.78 13.99
CA ALA A 73 -19.28 -30.97 13.36
C ALA A 73 -18.17 -30.10 13.98
N LYS A 74 -18.47 -28.83 14.32
CA LYS A 74 -17.51 -27.93 14.96
C LYS A 74 -17.21 -28.30 16.42
N ARG A 75 -18.18 -28.87 17.14
CA ARG A 75 -17.94 -29.43 18.48
C ARG A 75 -17.06 -30.66 18.41
N ALA A 76 -17.34 -31.58 17.49
CA ALA A 76 -16.54 -32.78 17.27
C ALA A 76 -15.09 -32.45 16.87
N SER A 77 -14.88 -31.35 16.13
CA SER A 77 -13.53 -30.89 15.76
C SER A 77 -12.79 -30.12 16.87
N GLY A 78 -13.29 -30.09 18.12
CA GLY A 78 -12.65 -29.39 19.25
C GLY A 78 -12.67 -27.86 19.15
N SER A 79 -13.47 -27.29 18.26
CA SER A 79 -13.51 -25.84 18.04
C SER A 79 -14.51 -25.18 18.97
N HIS A 80 -14.03 -24.65 20.10
CA HIS A 80 -14.89 -24.07 21.14
C HIS A 80 -15.42 -22.67 20.81
N LEU A 81 -14.65 -21.87 20.05
CA LEU A 81 -15.01 -20.49 19.71
C LEU A 81 -15.52 -20.39 18.28
N PRO A 82 -16.48 -19.48 17.99
CA PRO A 82 -16.82 -19.08 16.63
C PRO A 82 -15.68 -18.23 16.04
N TYR A 83 -14.50 -18.81 15.91
CA TYR A 83 -13.45 -18.23 15.11
C TYR A 83 -13.86 -18.33 13.64
N ARG A 84 -13.52 -17.33 12.84
CA ARG A 84 -13.64 -17.41 11.39
C ARG A 84 -12.60 -18.42 10.90
N ASP A 85 -12.94 -19.69 10.99
CA ASP A 85 -12.23 -20.78 10.34
C ASP A 85 -12.46 -20.66 8.84
N ARG A 86 -11.78 -19.69 8.24
CA ARG A 86 -11.58 -19.66 6.81
C ARG A 86 -10.38 -20.55 6.59
N SER A 87 -10.57 -21.64 5.85
CA SER A 87 -9.42 -22.38 5.33
C SER A 87 -8.49 -21.37 4.66
N ARG A 88 -7.18 -21.65 4.74
CA ARG A 88 -6.13 -20.74 4.29
C ARG A 88 -6.20 -20.41 2.78
N SER A 89 -7.15 -21.02 2.05
CA SER A 89 -7.40 -20.93 0.61
C SER A 89 -8.82 -20.46 0.20
N ILE A 90 -9.82 -20.42 1.10
CA ILE A 90 -11.21 -20.04 0.74
C ILE A 90 -11.37 -18.51 0.79
N GLY A 91 -10.76 -17.87 -0.18
CA GLY A 91 -11.02 -16.48 -0.49
C GLY A 91 -10.39 -16.11 -1.81
N ALA A 92 -10.88 -16.67 -2.93
CA ALA A 92 -10.48 -16.35 -4.32
C ALA A 92 -9.03 -15.85 -4.40
N THR A 93 -8.11 -16.68 -3.92
CA THR A 93 -6.70 -16.31 -3.79
C THR A 93 -6.01 -16.75 -5.08
N LEU A 94 -5.18 -15.89 -5.66
CA LEU A 94 -4.27 -16.30 -6.73
C LEU A 94 -3.52 -17.58 -6.28
N PRO A 95 -3.22 -18.53 -7.18
CA PRO A 95 -2.33 -19.63 -6.86
C PRO A 95 -1.01 -19.09 -6.28
N PRO A 96 -0.36 -19.80 -5.33
CA PRO A 96 0.88 -19.30 -4.71
C PRO A 96 1.96 -18.90 -5.73
N ALA A 97 2.15 -19.70 -6.79
CA ALA A 97 3.08 -19.38 -7.87
C ALA A 97 2.74 -18.06 -8.59
N ALA A 98 1.45 -17.78 -8.78
CA ALA A 98 0.97 -16.54 -9.38
C ALA A 98 1.15 -15.34 -8.42
N GLU A 99 0.98 -15.54 -7.12
CA GLU A 99 1.30 -14.51 -6.12
C GLU A 99 2.79 -14.18 -6.08
N GLU A 100 3.67 -15.19 -6.21
CA GLU A 100 5.12 -15.01 -6.28
C GLU A 100 5.54 -14.23 -7.52
N GLN A 101 4.99 -14.56 -8.70
CA GLN A 101 5.20 -13.79 -9.93
C GLN A 101 4.82 -12.32 -9.77
N LEU A 102 3.69 -12.05 -9.08
CA LEU A 102 3.26 -10.70 -8.80
C LEU A 102 4.23 -9.95 -7.88
N VAL A 103 4.80 -10.62 -6.87
CA VAL A 103 5.81 -10.04 -5.98
C VAL A 103 7.10 -9.73 -6.72
N GLU A 104 7.58 -10.65 -7.56
CA GLU A 104 8.77 -10.42 -8.39
C GLU A 104 8.57 -9.23 -9.32
N TRP A 105 7.41 -9.15 -9.96
CA TRP A 105 7.03 -8.02 -10.80
C TRP A 105 7.03 -6.68 -10.04
N ILE A 106 6.50 -6.65 -8.81
CA ILE A 106 6.56 -5.45 -7.94
C ILE A 106 8.02 -5.07 -7.65
N ASN A 107 8.86 -6.03 -7.33
CA ASN A 107 10.27 -5.79 -7.00
C ASN A 107 11.05 -5.27 -8.21
N ARG A 108 10.82 -5.84 -9.41
CA ARG A 108 11.42 -5.36 -10.66
C ARG A 108 11.06 -3.90 -10.92
N ARG A 109 9.77 -3.56 -10.84
CA ARG A 109 9.29 -2.17 -10.99
C ARG A 109 9.96 -1.21 -9.99
N ARG A 110 10.26 -1.68 -8.77
CA ARG A 110 10.97 -0.87 -7.77
C ARG A 110 12.43 -0.63 -8.13
N VAL A 111 13.13 -1.64 -8.65
CA VAL A 111 14.51 -1.48 -9.15
C VAL A 111 14.53 -0.44 -10.28
N ASP A 112 13.51 -0.45 -11.13
CA ASP A 112 13.35 0.50 -12.24
C ASP A 112 12.89 1.90 -11.78
N GLY A 113 12.65 2.12 -10.47
CA GLY A 113 12.16 3.38 -9.93
C GLY A 113 10.67 3.67 -10.19
N VAL A 114 9.94 2.73 -10.78
CA VAL A 114 8.53 2.89 -11.17
C VAL A 114 7.60 2.62 -9.98
N PRO A 115 6.78 3.59 -9.55
CA PRO A 115 5.87 3.42 -8.43
C PRO A 115 4.69 2.50 -8.77
N VAL A 116 4.52 1.42 -7.99
CA VAL A 116 3.33 0.54 -8.08
C VAL A 116 2.24 1.05 -7.15
N THR A 117 1.11 1.54 -7.68
CA THR A 117 -0.05 1.94 -6.86
C THR A 117 -0.97 0.79 -6.53
N SER A 118 -1.94 1.02 -5.63
CA SER A 118 -3.05 0.08 -5.40
C SER A 118 -3.82 -0.24 -6.69
N LEU A 119 -4.03 0.75 -7.57
CA LEU A 119 -4.72 0.54 -8.85
C LEU A 119 -3.87 -0.33 -9.80
N ILE A 120 -2.59 0.01 -9.94
CA ILE A 120 -1.66 -0.74 -10.78
C ILE A 120 -1.54 -2.19 -10.27
N LEU A 121 -1.41 -2.38 -8.95
CA LEU A 121 -1.40 -3.71 -8.33
C LEU A 121 -2.68 -4.48 -8.63
N LYS A 122 -3.85 -3.81 -8.59
CA LYS A 122 -5.14 -4.42 -8.91
C LYS A 122 -5.17 -4.93 -10.36
N LEU A 123 -4.76 -4.10 -11.31
CA LEU A 123 -4.75 -4.42 -12.73
C LEU A 123 -3.80 -5.59 -13.02
N GLN A 124 -2.58 -5.51 -12.51
CA GLN A 124 -1.59 -6.58 -12.68
C GLN A 124 -2.07 -7.90 -12.06
N ALA A 125 -2.67 -7.87 -10.87
CA ALA A 125 -3.18 -9.08 -10.24
C ALA A 125 -4.32 -9.73 -11.04
N ILE A 126 -5.20 -8.92 -11.66
CA ILE A 126 -6.27 -9.43 -12.53
C ILE A 126 -5.68 -10.04 -13.82
N GLU A 127 -4.64 -9.44 -14.37
CA GLU A 127 -3.94 -9.96 -15.55
C GLU A 127 -3.26 -11.30 -15.26
N VAL A 128 -2.52 -11.39 -14.16
CA VAL A 128 -1.91 -12.65 -13.69
C VAL A 128 -2.98 -13.72 -13.45
N TYR A 129 -4.12 -13.34 -12.85
CA TYR A 129 -5.25 -14.25 -12.66
C TYR A 129 -5.82 -14.78 -13.97
N ARG A 130 -5.93 -13.93 -15.00
CA ARG A 130 -6.38 -14.32 -16.34
C ARG A 130 -5.44 -15.36 -16.97
N GLY A 131 -4.13 -15.26 -16.71
CA GLY A 131 -3.14 -16.24 -17.16
C GLY A 131 -3.21 -17.60 -16.47
N CYS A 132 -3.89 -17.72 -15.32
CA CYS A 132 -3.95 -18.95 -14.52
C CYS A 132 -5.08 -19.92 -14.92
N GLN A 133 -5.82 -19.68 -16.02
CA GLN A 133 -6.98 -20.48 -16.44
C GLN A 133 -8.06 -20.67 -15.35
N LEU A 134 -8.21 -19.68 -14.46
CA LEU A 134 -9.19 -19.70 -13.38
C LEU A 134 -10.55 -19.11 -13.84
N PRO A 135 -11.67 -19.39 -13.15
CA PRO A 135 -12.99 -18.92 -13.55
C PRO A 135 -13.02 -17.41 -13.79
N HIS A 136 -13.41 -17.01 -15.00
CA HIS A 136 -13.48 -15.59 -15.38
C HIS A 136 -14.42 -14.83 -14.44
N GLY A 137 -13.99 -13.63 -14.01
CA GLY A 137 -14.79 -12.75 -13.16
C GLY A 137 -14.82 -13.08 -11.66
N ALA A 138 -14.31 -14.25 -11.23
CA ALA A 138 -14.31 -14.60 -9.81
C ALA A 138 -13.28 -13.83 -8.97
N PHE A 139 -12.27 -13.24 -9.61
CA PHE A 139 -11.23 -12.44 -8.95
C PHE A 139 -11.23 -10.99 -9.39
N THR A 140 -11.51 -10.08 -8.46
CA THR A 140 -11.56 -8.62 -8.69
C THR A 140 -10.41 -7.86 -8.01
N ALA A 141 -9.45 -8.57 -7.39
CA ALA A 141 -8.37 -7.97 -6.61
C ALA A 141 -8.87 -6.87 -5.64
N THR A 142 -9.90 -7.18 -4.85
CA THR A 142 -10.54 -6.21 -3.94
C THR A 142 -9.52 -5.59 -2.97
N TRP A 143 -9.84 -4.41 -2.43
CA TRP A 143 -8.98 -3.76 -1.43
C TRP A 143 -8.64 -4.67 -0.24
N SER A 144 -9.61 -5.46 0.21
CA SER A 144 -9.39 -6.46 1.27
C SER A 144 -8.33 -7.48 0.85
N TRP A 145 -8.42 -8.03 -0.36
CA TRP A 145 -7.39 -8.94 -0.89
C TRP A 145 -6.03 -8.25 -0.98
N GLN A 146 -5.95 -7.06 -1.57
CA GLN A 146 -4.69 -6.30 -1.70
C GLN A 146 -4.04 -6.06 -0.33
N LYS A 147 -4.83 -5.67 0.67
CA LYS A 147 -4.34 -5.47 2.05
C LYS A 147 -3.75 -6.75 2.65
N HIS A 148 -4.40 -7.90 2.43
CA HIS A 148 -3.90 -9.18 2.93
C HIS A 148 -2.69 -9.69 2.16
N PHE A 149 -2.67 -9.53 0.83
CA PHE A 149 -1.52 -9.78 -0.04
C PHE A 149 -0.30 -8.98 0.44
N MET A 150 -0.44 -7.66 0.55
CA MET A 150 0.63 -6.78 1.03
C MET A 150 1.13 -7.20 2.41
N ARG A 151 0.22 -7.50 3.35
CA ARG A 151 0.60 -7.97 4.69
C ARG A 151 1.37 -9.30 4.68
N ARG A 152 1.00 -10.25 3.82
CA ARG A 152 1.68 -11.55 3.69
C ARG A 152 3.10 -11.39 3.14
N HIS A 153 3.29 -10.48 2.19
CA HIS A 153 4.59 -10.25 1.54
C HIS A 153 5.38 -9.06 2.12
N LYS A 154 5.00 -8.57 3.31
CA LYS A 154 5.66 -7.44 4.00
C LYS A 154 5.76 -6.18 3.13
N LEU A 155 4.70 -5.90 2.36
CA LEU A 155 4.52 -4.69 1.56
C LEU A 155 3.52 -3.74 2.27
N ALA A 156 3.60 -2.44 2.00
CA ALA A 156 2.70 -1.43 2.56
C ALA A 156 2.58 -0.24 1.60
N ILE A 157 1.37 0.31 1.44
CA ILE A 157 1.21 1.60 0.75
C ILE A 157 1.79 2.69 1.64
N ARG A 158 2.78 3.41 1.10
CA ARG A 158 3.42 4.53 1.81
C ARG A 158 3.19 5.80 0.99
N SER A 159 2.71 6.85 1.65
CA SER A 159 2.72 8.18 1.06
C SER A 159 4.17 8.62 0.93
N ARG A 160 4.61 9.02 -0.27
CA ARG A 160 5.92 9.66 -0.43
C ARG A 160 5.90 10.95 0.39
N LYS A 161 6.75 11.04 1.41
CA LYS A 161 7.03 12.32 2.06
C LYS A 161 7.95 13.09 1.11
N ARG A 162 7.54 14.30 0.71
CA ARG A 162 8.31 15.20 -0.18
C ARG A 162 9.60 15.73 0.44
N VAL A 163 9.88 15.39 1.69
CA VAL A 163 11.04 15.86 2.45
C VAL A 163 11.80 14.62 2.88
N GLY A 164 13.02 14.46 2.36
CA GLY A 164 13.95 13.43 2.84
C GLY A 164 14.20 13.62 4.33
N GLN A 165 14.35 12.53 5.07
CA GLN A 165 14.87 12.57 6.45
C GLN A 165 16.39 12.86 6.46
N SER A 166 16.86 13.72 5.56
CA SER A 166 18.26 14.15 5.55
C SER A 166 18.43 15.18 6.66
N THR A 167 19.46 14.99 7.49
CA THR A 167 19.82 16.04 8.45
C THR A 167 20.38 17.25 7.69
N PRO A 168 20.29 18.47 8.24
CA PRO A 168 20.90 19.65 7.61
C PRO A 168 22.40 19.47 7.33
N ALA A 169 23.11 18.70 8.16
CA ALA A 169 24.52 18.40 7.99
C ALA A 169 24.78 17.51 6.75
N ASP A 170 23.99 16.44 6.58
CA ASP A 170 24.12 15.54 5.41
C ASP A 170 23.77 16.27 4.11
N ALA A 171 22.79 17.17 4.16
CA ALA A 171 22.40 18.00 3.03
C ALA A 171 23.51 18.97 2.62
N ALA A 172 24.16 19.63 3.58
CA ALA A 172 25.29 20.53 3.32
C ALA A 172 26.52 19.78 2.79
N ALA A 173 26.84 18.61 3.36
CA ALA A 173 27.95 17.79 2.89
C ALA A 173 27.74 17.30 1.46
N THR A 174 26.53 16.85 1.14
CA THR A 174 26.15 16.38 -0.20
C THR A 174 26.18 17.51 -1.22
N SER A 175 25.66 18.70 -0.86
CA SER A 175 25.70 19.89 -1.73
C SER A 175 27.14 20.32 -2.03
N LYS A 176 28.02 20.34 -1.00
CA LYS A 176 29.44 20.68 -1.18
C LYS A 176 30.19 19.68 -2.06
N ALA A 177 29.92 18.39 -1.92
CA ALA A 177 30.53 17.37 -2.78
C ALA A 177 30.04 17.51 -4.23
N PHE A 178 28.76 17.79 -4.43
CA PHE A 178 28.18 18.00 -5.75
C PHE A 178 28.72 19.27 -6.43
N SER A 179 28.80 20.39 -5.70
CA SER A 179 29.34 21.64 -6.25
C SER A 179 30.80 21.48 -6.70
N ALA A 180 31.62 20.74 -5.95
CA ALA A 180 33.00 20.44 -6.37
C ALA A 180 33.07 19.68 -7.71
N VAL A 181 32.18 18.71 -7.93
CA VAL A 181 32.07 17.97 -9.21
C VAL A 181 31.66 18.90 -10.34
N VAL A 182 30.70 19.80 -10.08
CA VAL A 182 30.22 20.79 -11.05
C VAL A 182 31.35 21.74 -11.45
N TYR A 183 32.08 22.32 -10.49
CA TYR A 183 33.20 23.22 -10.78
C TYR A 183 34.35 22.54 -11.54
N ALA A 184 34.67 21.29 -11.21
CA ALA A 184 35.67 20.53 -11.96
C ALA A 184 35.28 20.42 -13.44
N LYS A 185 34.00 20.13 -13.71
CA LYS A 185 33.47 20.03 -15.07
C LYS A 185 33.40 21.36 -15.80
N LEU A 186 33.05 22.45 -15.12
CA LEU A 186 33.10 23.80 -15.71
C LEU A 186 34.50 24.19 -16.16
N LYS A 187 35.51 23.88 -15.34
CA LYS A 187 36.92 24.18 -15.66
C LYS A 187 37.43 23.32 -16.80
N GLU A 188 37.11 22.03 -16.80
CA GLU A 188 37.49 21.08 -17.86
C GLU A 188 36.94 21.52 -19.22
N LEU A 189 35.66 21.89 -19.27
CA LEU A 189 34.93 22.17 -20.50
C LEU A 189 34.92 23.66 -20.88
N LYS A 190 35.54 24.53 -20.07
CA LYS A 190 35.58 26.00 -20.25
C LYS A 190 34.19 26.61 -20.45
N ILE A 191 33.24 26.20 -19.62
CA ILE A 191 31.83 26.56 -19.80
C ILE A 191 31.48 27.84 -19.04
N THR A 192 30.89 28.79 -19.75
CA THR A 192 30.49 30.11 -19.23
C THR A 192 29.05 30.15 -18.70
N LYS A 193 28.17 29.23 -19.15
CA LYS A 193 26.74 29.27 -18.82
C LYS A 193 26.22 27.91 -18.35
N MET A 194 25.45 27.95 -17.28
CA MET A 194 24.78 26.80 -16.68
C MET A 194 23.31 27.09 -16.53
N PHE A 195 22.48 26.06 -16.72
CA PHE A 195 21.04 26.17 -16.59
C PHE A 195 20.51 24.99 -15.76
N ASN A 196 19.53 25.28 -14.93
CA ASN A 196 18.77 24.22 -14.27
C ASN A 196 17.83 23.58 -15.30
N THR A 197 17.77 22.24 -15.34
CA THR A 197 16.94 21.52 -16.33
C THR A 197 15.45 21.58 -16.01
N ASP A 198 15.08 22.16 -14.87
CA ASP A 198 13.70 22.39 -14.48
C ASP A 198 13.01 23.53 -15.25
N GLN A 199 13.76 24.37 -15.99
CA GLN A 199 13.18 25.53 -16.70
C GLN A 199 12.55 25.23 -18.05
N THR A 200 12.70 24.05 -18.64
CA THR A 200 11.90 23.65 -19.81
C THR A 200 11.89 22.13 -19.94
N GLY A 201 10.97 21.46 -19.24
CA GLY A 201 10.81 20.03 -19.46
C GLY A 201 9.92 19.31 -18.46
N VAL A 202 8.62 19.37 -18.71
CA VAL A 202 7.74 18.21 -18.50
C VAL A 202 7.56 17.80 -17.01
N ASN A 203 6.66 18.51 -16.33
CA ASN A 203 5.99 18.05 -15.10
C ASN A 203 5.02 16.87 -15.39
N TYR A 204 5.38 15.95 -16.30
CA TYR A 204 4.64 14.72 -16.63
C TYR A 204 5.41 13.48 -16.16
N GLU A 205 5.87 13.47 -14.93
CA GLU A 205 5.80 12.21 -14.21
C GLU A 205 4.59 12.28 -13.30
N TYR A 206 3.52 11.64 -13.77
CA TYR A 206 2.37 11.25 -12.96
C TYR A 206 2.89 10.24 -11.92
N ILE A 207 3.68 10.71 -10.95
CA ILE A 207 4.19 9.90 -9.85
C ILE A 207 3.06 9.83 -8.84
N PRO A 208 2.37 8.68 -8.72
CA PRO A 208 1.31 8.56 -7.76
C PRO A 208 1.84 8.74 -6.33
N THR A 209 1.11 9.55 -5.56
CA THR A 209 1.43 9.97 -4.19
C THR A 209 1.59 8.81 -3.20
N GLN A 210 1.06 7.63 -3.53
CA GLN A 210 0.94 6.48 -2.63
C GLN A 210 1.33 5.14 -3.30
N PRO A 211 2.62 4.88 -3.53
CA PRO A 211 3.10 3.58 -4.00
C PRO A 211 3.12 2.50 -2.90
N VAL A 212 3.06 1.24 -3.32
CA VAL A 212 3.27 0.04 -2.51
C VAL A 212 4.76 -0.18 -2.32
N ALA A 213 5.23 -0.12 -1.08
CA ALA A 213 6.63 -0.08 -0.67
C ALA A 213 6.93 -1.18 0.37
N ALA A 214 8.21 -1.46 0.69
CA ALA A 214 8.55 -2.45 1.72
C ALA A 214 8.12 -2.01 3.13
N GLN A 215 7.75 -2.94 4.01
CA GLN A 215 7.38 -2.61 5.39
C GLN A 215 8.64 -2.42 6.26
N GLY A 216 8.75 -1.27 6.93
CA GLY A 216 9.82 -1.00 7.92
C GLY A 216 11.05 -0.25 7.41
N HIS A 217 11.10 0.14 6.14
CA HIS A 217 12.15 1.03 5.62
C HIS A 217 11.57 2.39 5.27
N GLY A 218 12.18 3.46 5.76
CA GLY A 218 11.96 4.79 5.23
C GLY A 218 12.64 4.88 3.87
N GLU A 219 12.05 4.30 2.83
CA GLU A 219 12.59 4.50 1.47
C GLU A 219 12.47 5.98 1.11
N THR A 220 13.60 6.67 1.12
CA THR A 220 13.87 7.85 0.33
C THR A 220 13.93 7.44 -1.13
N ALA A 221 12.78 7.47 -1.81
CA ALA A 221 12.76 7.21 -3.25
C ALA A 221 13.36 8.41 -3.99
N SER A 222 14.41 8.11 -4.76
CA SER A 222 15.00 8.96 -5.77
C SER A 222 13.93 9.55 -6.69
N TYR A 223 13.98 10.87 -6.88
CA TYR A 223 13.26 11.54 -7.96
C TYR A 223 13.70 10.95 -9.32
N PRO A 224 12.92 11.09 -10.41
CA PRO A 224 13.52 11.08 -11.74
C PRO A 224 14.74 12.00 -11.67
N SER A 225 15.88 11.46 -12.10
CA SER A 225 17.17 12.13 -12.05
C SER A 225 17.01 13.58 -12.50
N HIS A 226 16.99 14.53 -11.57
CA HIS A 226 17.06 15.94 -11.95
C HIS A 226 18.48 16.13 -12.45
N PHE A 227 18.62 16.72 -13.63
CA PHE A 227 19.93 16.99 -14.19
C PHE A 227 20.23 18.48 -14.06
N LEU A 228 21.50 18.84 -13.96
CA LEU A 228 21.97 20.18 -14.23
C LEU A 228 22.52 20.17 -15.65
N ALA A 229 22.07 21.10 -16.50
CA ALA A 229 22.58 21.23 -17.86
C ALA A 229 23.69 22.26 -17.88
N ILE A 230 24.85 21.86 -18.38
CA ILE A 230 26.03 22.70 -18.55
C ILE A 230 26.24 22.86 -20.06
N ILE A 231 26.23 24.10 -20.58
CA ILE A 231 26.23 24.37 -22.02
C ILE A 231 27.56 24.98 -22.46
N SER A 232 28.29 24.31 -23.36
CA SER A 232 29.48 24.90 -23.98
C SER A 232 29.09 25.96 -25.02
N SER A 233 29.77 27.11 -25.00
CA SER A 233 29.40 28.30 -25.78
C SER A 233 29.62 28.17 -27.29
N GLU A 234 29.98 27.00 -27.80
CA GLU A 234 30.18 26.74 -29.22
C GLU A 234 29.02 25.90 -29.78
N GLY A 235 27.91 26.56 -30.13
CA GLY A 235 26.95 26.02 -31.11
C GLY A 235 25.49 25.80 -30.66
N ARG A 236 24.61 26.60 -31.27
CA ARG A 236 23.16 26.44 -31.52
C ARG A 236 22.21 26.08 -30.36
N THR A 237 21.37 27.06 -30.02
CA THR A 237 20.09 26.88 -29.32
C THR A 237 19.05 26.23 -30.24
N CYS A 238 18.58 25.02 -29.93
CA CYS A 238 17.23 24.60 -30.31
C CYS A 238 16.54 23.89 -29.12
N MET A 239 15.43 24.47 -28.68
CA MET A 239 14.58 23.91 -27.62
C MET A 239 13.45 23.10 -28.26
N SER A 240 13.49 21.77 -28.11
CA SER A 240 12.35 20.87 -28.31
C SER A 240 12.62 19.53 -27.60
N PRO A 241 11.82 19.11 -26.60
CA PRO A 241 12.09 17.89 -25.83
C PRO A 241 11.32 16.68 -26.36
N CYS A 242 12.03 15.62 -26.73
CA CYS A 242 11.52 14.26 -26.97
C CYS A 242 12.46 13.24 -26.29
N CYS A 243 11.89 12.10 -25.87
CA CYS A 243 12.35 11.07 -24.90
C CYS A 243 13.69 10.34 -25.15
N CYS A 244 14.69 11.00 -25.74
CA CYS A 244 16.00 10.44 -26.09
C CYS A 244 17.15 11.27 -25.46
N CYS A 245 17.05 11.64 -24.18
CA CYS A 245 17.83 12.74 -23.60
C CYS A 245 19.37 12.54 -23.56
N GLY A 246 19.88 11.31 -23.56
CA GLY A 246 21.34 11.08 -23.60
C GLY A 246 22.00 11.29 -24.96
N ILE A 247 21.25 11.04 -26.05
CA ILE A 247 21.78 11.10 -27.42
C ILE A 247 21.70 12.53 -27.98
N PHE A 248 20.65 13.28 -27.62
CA PHE A 248 20.46 14.67 -28.07
C PHE A 248 21.41 15.67 -27.39
N ALA A 249 21.82 15.43 -26.14
CA ALA A 249 22.69 16.34 -25.39
C ALA A 249 24.05 16.56 -26.09
N ARG A 250 24.67 15.48 -26.59
CA ARG A 250 25.92 15.55 -27.37
C ARG A 250 25.77 16.28 -28.70
N LEU A 251 24.60 16.22 -29.34
CA LEU A 251 24.30 16.93 -30.59
C LEU A 251 24.12 18.45 -30.38
N LEU A 252 23.77 18.86 -29.17
CA LEU A 252 23.54 20.26 -28.79
C LEU A 252 24.70 20.87 -27.99
N ASN A 253 25.83 20.15 -27.86
CA ASN A 253 26.98 20.56 -27.06
C ASN A 253 26.60 20.88 -25.59
N VAL A 254 25.69 20.08 -25.03
CA VAL A 254 25.19 20.17 -23.65
C VAL A 254 25.66 18.94 -22.87
N GLU A 255 26.21 19.17 -21.69
CA GLU A 255 26.54 18.12 -20.71
C GLU A 255 25.50 18.10 -19.60
N LEU A 256 25.00 16.90 -19.26
CA LEU A 256 23.99 16.70 -18.21
C LEU A 256 24.63 16.07 -16.98
N LEU A 257 24.67 16.79 -15.86
CA LEU A 257 25.11 16.26 -14.57
C LEU A 257 23.93 15.82 -13.72
N LYS A 258 23.94 14.57 -13.26
CA LYS A 258 22.87 14.03 -12.42
C LYS A 258 22.96 14.57 -11.00
N VAL A 259 21.88 15.18 -10.50
CA VAL A 259 21.76 15.62 -9.11
C VAL A 259 21.55 14.39 -8.19
N PRO A 260 22.20 14.35 -7.02
CA PRO A 260 21.98 13.30 -6.04
C PRO A 260 20.50 13.17 -5.66
N PRO A 261 19.95 11.94 -5.60
CA PRO A 261 18.54 11.78 -5.32
C PRO A 261 18.13 12.29 -3.95
N GLY A 262 17.04 13.05 -3.89
CA GLY A 262 16.52 13.59 -2.63
C GLY A 262 17.20 14.89 -2.17
N TYR A 263 18.20 15.40 -2.88
CA TYR A 263 18.94 16.62 -2.56
C TYR A 263 18.70 17.75 -3.56
N THR A 264 17.65 17.65 -4.36
CA THR A 264 17.30 18.66 -5.38
C THR A 264 17.10 20.04 -4.77
N TYR A 265 16.58 20.14 -3.55
CA TYR A 265 16.33 21.41 -2.86
C TYR A 265 17.60 22.12 -2.33
N VAL A 266 18.77 21.45 -2.29
CA VAL A 266 20.06 22.00 -1.79
C VAL A 266 21.18 21.96 -2.83
N CYS A 267 20.95 21.30 -3.96
CA CYS A 267 21.86 21.25 -5.09
C CYS A 267 21.30 22.13 -6.23
N GLN A 268 20.85 23.34 -5.89
CA GLN A 268 20.32 24.30 -6.85
C GLN A 268 21.46 25.12 -7.47
N LEU A 269 21.22 25.71 -8.64
CA LEU A 269 22.21 26.54 -9.31
C LEU A 269 22.69 27.72 -8.43
N ALA A 270 21.80 28.28 -7.62
CA ALA A 270 22.11 29.38 -6.70
C ALA A 270 23.08 28.97 -5.57
N ASP A 271 23.16 27.69 -5.24
CA ASP A 271 24.06 27.17 -4.20
C ASP A 271 25.45 26.79 -4.75
N VAL A 272 25.60 26.85 -6.09
CA VAL A 272 26.82 26.49 -6.84
C VAL A 272 27.40 27.69 -7.59
N ALA A 273 26.76 28.87 -7.52
CA ALA A 273 27.22 30.10 -8.16
C ALA A 273 28.19 30.90 -7.28
#